data_AF-A0A847N3I3-F1
#
_entry.id   AF-A0A847N3I3-F1
#
_cell.length_a   1.000
_cell.length_b   1.000
_cell.length_c   1.000
_cell.angle_alpha   90.00
_cell.angle_beta   90.00
_cell.angle_gamma   90.00
#
_symmetry.space_group_name_H-M   'P 1'
#
loop_
_entity.id
_entity.type
_entity.pdbx_description
1 polymer ?
#
loop_
_entity_poly.entity_id
_entity_poly.type
_entity_poly.pdbx_seq_one_letter_code
_entity_poly.pdbx_strand_id
1 'polypeptide(L)' 'RMRHEEQLIRMAFKTAEQVRKSGRSRLLEPMNPYERRLVHTALNDFGGVDTKSEGEGLYKQIRISNQKH' A
#
# COMPACT_ATOMS: atom_id res chain seq x y z
N ARG A 1 -4.53 -18.70 3.69
CA ARG A 1 -4.12 -17.44 4.39
C ARG A 1 -2.76 -16.98 3.89
N MET A 2 -1.67 -17.73 4.08
CA MET A 2 -0.32 -17.35 3.62
C MET A 2 -0.25 -16.92 2.14
N ARG A 3 -0.85 -17.68 1.20
CA ARG A 3 -0.83 -17.32 -0.24
C ARG A 3 -1.48 -15.96 -0.55
N HIS A 4 -2.51 -15.58 0.20
CA HIS A 4 -3.22 -14.31 0.00
C HIS A 4 -2.40 -13.13 0.53
N GLU A 5 -1.82 -13.28 1.72
CA GLU A 5 -0.93 -12.30 2.32
C GLU A 5 0.30 -12.03 1.44
N GLU A 6 0.94 -13.09 0.94
CA GLU A 6 2.07 -12.97 0.01
C GLU A 6 1.67 -12.26 -1.30
N GLN A 7 0.49 -12.55 -1.83
CA GLN A 7 0.00 -11.90 -3.06
C GLN A 7 -0.28 -10.41 -2.82
N LEU A 8 -0.88 -10.07 -1.69
CA LEU A 8 -1.12 -8.69 -1.28
C LEU A 8 0.19 -7.91 -1.13
N ILE A 9 1.18 -8.48 -0.45
CA ILE A 9 2.51 -7.87 -0.30
C ILE A 9 3.19 -7.68 -1.66
N ARG A 10 3.18 -8.71 -2.52
CA ARG A 10 3.75 -8.62 -3.88
C ARG A 10 3.08 -7.53 -4.70
N MET A 11 1.75 -7.41 -4.63
CA MET A 11 1.00 -6.34 -5.28
C MET A 11 1.38 -4.96 -4.73
N ALA A 12 1.51 -4.83 -3.40
CA ALA A 12 1.89 -3.58 -2.76
C ALA A 12 3.27 -3.07 -3.23
N PHE A 13 4.29 -3.95 -3.27
CA PHE A 13 5.62 -3.60 -3.79
C PHE A 13 5.59 -3.20 -5.27
N LYS A 14 4.83 -3.93 -6.10
CA LYS A 14 4.67 -3.59 -7.52
C LYS A 14 4.04 -2.21 -7.69
N THR A 15 3.02 -1.89 -6.90
CA THR A 15 2.38 -0.57 -6.95
C THR A 15 3.32 0.51 -6.42
N ALA A 16 4.07 0.26 -5.35
CA ALA A 16 5.06 1.19 -4.82
C ALA A 16 6.15 1.55 -5.85
N GLU A 17 6.71 0.55 -6.55
CA GLU A 17 7.62 0.75 -7.68
C GLU A 17 7.02 1.67 -8.76
N GLN A 18 5.74 1.47 -9.12
CA GLN A 18 5.06 2.30 -10.12
C GLN A 18 4.82 3.72 -9.63
N VAL A 19 4.43 3.90 -8.36
CA VAL A 19 4.24 5.22 -7.75
C VAL A 19 5.56 5.97 -7.69
N ARG A 20 6.65 5.33 -7.25
CA ARG A 20 8.00 5.90 -7.19
C ARG A 20 8.49 6.38 -8.56
N LYS A 21 8.24 5.59 -9.62
CA LYS A 21 8.64 5.93 -10.99
C LYS A 21 7.78 7.02 -11.63
N SER A 22 6.48 7.02 -11.35
CA SER A 22 5.51 7.93 -12.00
C SER A 22 5.25 9.22 -11.23
N GLY A 23 5.56 9.26 -9.94
CA GLY A 23 5.19 10.34 -9.02
C GLY A 23 3.70 10.42 -8.70
N ARG A 24 2.86 9.56 -9.30
CA ARG A 24 1.39 9.60 -9.15
C ARG A 24 0.94 8.62 -8.08
N SER A 25 0.21 9.10 -7.07
CA SER A 25 -0.33 8.25 -6.02
C SER A 25 -1.35 7.24 -6.57
N ARG A 26 -1.49 6.11 -5.88
CA ARG A 26 -2.47 5.05 -6.19
C ARG A 26 -3.22 4.64 -4.92
N LEU A 27 -4.50 4.36 -5.07
CA LEU A 27 -5.29 3.67 -4.04
C LEU A 27 -5.29 2.17 -4.34
N LEU A 28 -5.09 1.36 -3.32
CA LEU A 28 -5.34 -0.07 -3.37
C LEU A 28 -6.82 -0.37 -3.09
N GLU A 29 -7.27 -1.57 -3.44
CA GLU A 29 -8.60 -2.06 -3.11
C GLU A 29 -8.86 -2.02 -1.58
N PRO A 30 -10.11 -1.84 -1.14
CA PRO A 30 -10.46 -1.95 0.27
C PRO A 30 -10.03 -3.30 0.85
N MET A 31 -9.49 -3.27 2.06
CA MET A 31 -8.96 -4.47 2.72
C MET A 31 -9.17 -4.35 4.23
N ASN A 32 -9.15 -5.47 4.96
CA ASN A 32 -9.43 -5.46 6.39
C ASN A 32 -8.29 -4.78 7.20
N PRO A 33 -8.51 -4.44 8.49
CA PRO A 33 -7.48 -3.77 9.30
C PRO A 33 -6.13 -4.51 9.37
N TYR A 34 -6.15 -5.84 9.38
CA TYR A 34 -4.94 -6.66 9.42
C TYR A 34 -4.17 -6.59 8.09
N GLU A 35 -4.86 -6.70 6.96
CA GLU A 35 -4.26 -6.56 5.62
C GLU A 35 -3.66 -5.17 5.41
N ARG A 36 -4.35 -4.11 5.87
CA ARG A 36 -3.80 -2.75 5.83
C ARG A 36 -2.50 -2.66 6.61
N ARG A 37 -2.46 -3.23 7.82
CA ARG A 37 -1.25 -3.26 8.64
C ARG A 37 -0.12 -3.99 7.92
N LEU A 38 -0.42 -5.11 7.26
CA LEU A 38 0.55 -5.89 6.51
C LEU A 38 1.17 -5.06 5.37
N VAL A 39 0.36 -4.32 4.62
CA VAL A 39 0.85 -3.43 3.54
C VAL A 39 1.68 -2.28 4.11
N HIS A 40 1.22 -1.63 5.18
CA HIS A 40 1.96 -0.56 5.84
C HIS A 40 3.34 -1.05 6.32
N THR A 41 3.38 -2.19 7.01
CA THR A 41 4.63 -2.79 7.50
C THR A 41 5.53 -3.23 6.35
N ALA A 42 5.00 -3.85 5.30
CA ALA A 42 5.79 -4.29 4.15
C ALA A 42 6.45 -3.14 3.40
N LEU A 43 5.79 -1.97 3.32
CA LEU A 43 6.32 -0.81 2.61
C LEU A 43 7.04 0.20 3.53
N ASN A 44 7.14 -0.05 4.83
CA ASN A 44 7.75 0.89 5.79
C ASN A 44 9.20 1.24 5.43
N ASP A 45 9.96 0.24 4.98
CA ASP A 45 11.38 0.40 4.63
C ASP A 45 11.58 0.57 3.11
N PHE A 46 10.48 0.65 2.34
CA PHE A 46 10.53 0.91 0.91
C PHE A 46 10.68 2.41 0.66
N GLY A 47 11.92 2.86 0.48
CA GLY A 47 12.22 4.27 0.23
C GLY A 47 11.53 4.85 -1.02
N GLY A 48 11.16 6.12 -0.95
CA GLY A 48 10.59 6.88 -2.06
C GLY A 48 9.07 6.83 -2.13
N VAL A 49 8.39 6.14 -1.21
CA VAL A 49 6.92 6.17 -1.10
C VAL A 49 6.45 6.23 0.35
N ASP A 50 5.29 6.85 0.56
CA ASP A 50 4.54 6.84 1.81
C ASP A 50 3.26 6.02 1.65
N THR A 51 2.74 5.53 2.76
CA THR A 51 1.46 4.84 2.82
C THR A 51 0.51 5.52 3.81
N LYS A 52 -0.75 5.70 3.42
CA LYS A 52 -1.78 6.29 4.29
C LYS A 52 -3.09 5.53 4.15
N SER A 53 -3.70 5.14 5.26
CA SER A 53 -5.06 4.60 5.23
C SER A 53 -6.09 5.73 5.08
N GLU A 54 -6.99 5.63 4.10
CA GLU A 54 -8.01 6.63 3.79
C GLU A 54 -9.40 5.99 3.66
N GLY A 55 -10.46 6.74 3.94
CA GLY A 55 -11.84 6.25 3.95
C GLY A 55 -12.30 5.70 5.31
N GLU A 56 -13.52 5.18 5.33
CA GLU A 56 -14.23 4.81 6.56
C GLU A 56 -14.73 3.36 6.54
N GLY A 57 -14.74 2.72 7.72
CA GLY A 57 -15.28 1.39 7.91
C GLY A 57 -14.71 0.34 6.94
N LEU A 58 -15.62 -0.36 6.26
CA LEU A 58 -15.30 -1.42 5.29
C LEU A 58 -14.69 -0.89 3.98
N TYR A 59 -14.87 0.41 3.69
CA TYR A 59 -14.35 1.06 2.48
C TYR A 59 -12.97 1.67 2.70
N LYS A 60 -12.35 1.43 3.86
CA LYS A 60 -11.05 2.01 4.17
C LYS A 60 -9.93 1.32 3.37
N GLN A 61 -9.24 2.12 2.55
CA GLN A 61 -8.20 1.73 1.59
C GLN A 61 -6.83 2.20 2.05
N ILE A 62 -5.77 1.79 1.33
CA ILE A 62 -4.43 2.37 1.47
C ILE A 62 -4.09 3.16 0.21
N ARG A 63 -3.73 4.43 0.41
CA ARG A 63 -3.02 5.25 -0.57
C ARG A 63 -1.54 4.99 -0.47
N ILE A 64 -0.91 4.71 -1.61
CA ILE A 64 0.55 4.76 -1.79
C ILE A 64 0.86 6.03 -2.56
N SER A 65 1.68 6.91 -1.99
CA SER A 65 2.07 8.19 -2.59
C SER A 65 3.58 8.32 -2.66
N ASN A 66 4.11 9.05 -3.63
CA ASN A 66 5.54 9.30 -3.71
C ASN A 66 5.99 10.17 -2.51
N GLN A 67 7.06 9.79 -1.82
CA GLN A 67 7.70 10.64 -0.83
C GLN A 67 8.26 11.85 -1.58
N LYS A 68 7.67 13.03 -1.36
CA LYS A 68 8.27 14.27 -1.85
C LYS A 68 9.33 14.70 -0.85
N HIS A 69 10.54 14.95 -1.33
CA HIS A 69 11.50 15.78 -0.62
C HIS A 69 11.06 17.24 -0.65
#